data_AF-A0A920IAF5-F1
#
_entry.id   AF-A0A920IAF5-F1
#
_cell.length_a   1.000
_cell.length_b   1.000
_cell.length_c   1.000
_cell.angle_alpha   90.00
_cell.angle_beta   90.00
_cell.angle_gamma   90.00
#
_symmetry.space_group_name_H-M   'P 1'
#
loop_
_entity.id
_entity.type
_entity.pdbx_description
1 polymer ?
#
loop_
_entity_poly.entity_id
_entity_poly.type
_entity_poly.pdbx_seq_one_letter_code
_entity_poly.pdbx_strand_id
1 'polypeptide(L)'
;MVKASSGGGGKGMRVVEREEDLELSMQAAMNEARSSFGDDRVFIEKFVQQPRHIEIQIIADAYGNVIFLESVNVLFKEDTKK
;
A
#
# COMPACT_ATOMS: atom_id res chain seq x y z
N MET A 1 5.06 0.26 -9.19
CA MET A 1 3.71 0.40 -8.63
C MET A 1 3.52 1.84 -8.23
N VAL A 2 2.43 2.47 -8.63
CA VAL A 2 2.03 3.81 -8.19
C VAL A 2 1.14 3.65 -6.96
N LYS A 3 1.37 4.44 -5.91
CA LYS A 3 0.60 4.43 -4.66
C LYS A 3 0.26 5.84 -4.20
N ALA A 4 -0.95 6.02 -3.67
CA ALA A 4 -1.35 7.22 -2.95
C ALA A 4 -0.53 7.40 -1.65
N SER A 5 -0.06 8.61 -1.37
CA SER A 5 0.75 8.91 -0.17
C SER A 5 -0.05 8.81 1.13
N SER A 6 -1.33 9.20 1.11
CA SER A 6 -2.20 9.25 2.29
C SER A 6 -3.35 8.24 2.25
N GLY A 7 -3.14 7.10 1.57
CA GLY A 7 -4.17 6.08 1.34
C GLY A 7 -4.22 4.93 2.34
N GLY A 8 -5.23 4.07 2.17
CA GLY A 8 -5.44 2.84 2.93
C GLY A 8 -6.56 1.98 2.32
N GLY A 9 -6.61 0.69 2.66
CA GLY A 9 -7.68 -0.21 2.24
C GLY A 9 -7.70 -0.58 0.75
N GLY A 10 -6.56 -0.46 0.06
CA GLY A 10 -6.44 -0.88 -1.34
C GLY A 10 -6.63 0.23 -2.39
N LYS A 11 -7.06 1.43 -1.98
CA LYS A 11 -7.39 2.53 -2.90
C LYS A 11 -6.16 3.33 -3.33
N GLY A 12 -6.16 3.78 -4.58
CA GLY A 12 -5.08 4.60 -5.14
C GLY A 12 -3.78 3.84 -5.40
N MET A 13 -3.85 2.51 -5.57
CA MET A 13 -2.70 1.65 -5.90
C MET A 13 -2.85 1.05 -7.29
N ARG A 14 -1.81 1.13 -8.12
CA ARG A 14 -1.82 0.60 -9.50
C ARG A 14 -0.47 0.00 -9.88
N VAL A 15 -0.49 -1.19 -10.49
CA VAL A 15 0.69 -1.80 -11.11
C VAL A 15 0.88 -1.17 -12.49
N VAL A 16 2.10 -0.78 -12.81
CA VAL A 16 2.50 -0.23 -14.12
C VAL A 16 3.57 -1.16 -14.67
N GLU A 17 3.29 -1.83 -15.79
CA GLU A 17 4.20 -2.80 -16.40
C GLU A 17 5.01 -2.19 -17.56
N ARG A 18 4.53 -1.10 -18.17
CA ARG A 18 5.17 -0.41 -19.30
C ARG A 18 5.29 1.08 -19.03
N GLU A 19 6.33 1.70 -19.55
CA GLU A 19 6.62 3.13 -19.34
C GLU A 19 5.52 4.04 -19.90
N GLU A 20 4.96 3.69 -21.06
CA GLU A 20 3.85 4.41 -21.71
C GLU A 20 2.58 4.49 -20.84
N ASP A 21 2.38 3.55 -19.91
CA ASP A 21 1.21 3.50 -19.05
C ASP A 21 1.38 4.34 -17.77
N LEU A 22 2.58 4.88 -17.52
CA LEU A 22 2.92 5.51 -16.25
C LEU A 22 2.13 6.80 -16.00
N GLU A 23 2.11 7.71 -16.97
CA GLU A 23 1.46 9.02 -16.81
C GLU A 23 -0.04 8.87 -16.53
N LEU A 24 -0.72 8.03 -17.32
CA LEU A 24 -2.13 7.72 -17.12
C LEU A 24 -2.39 7.10 -15.74
N SER A 25 -1.54 6.17 -15.32
CA SER A 25 -1.65 5.50 -14.03
C SER A 25 -1.43 6.46 -12.86
N MET A 26 -0.51 7.41 -13.00
CA MET A 26 -0.28 8.47 -12.02
C MET A 26 -1.51 9.36 -11.89
N GLN A 27 -2.04 9.90 -12.99
CA GLN A 27 -3.22 10.76 -12.97
C GLN A 27 -4.43 10.06 -12.34
N ALA A 28 -4.66 8.80 -12.68
CA ALA A 28 -5.73 8.00 -12.10
C ALA A 28 -5.55 7.81 -10.58
N ALA A 29 -4.33 7.53 -10.13
CA ALA A 29 -4.01 7.40 -8.70
C ALA A 29 -4.19 8.71 -7.94
N MET A 30 -3.76 9.84 -8.51
CA MET A 30 -3.94 11.17 -7.92
C MET A 30 -5.42 11.53 -7.76
N ASN A 31 -6.23 11.27 -8.79
CA ASN A 31 -7.68 11.55 -8.75
C ASN A 31 -8.42 10.70 -7.70
N GLU A 32 -8.05 9.42 -7.60
CA GLU A 32 -8.62 8.52 -6.59
C GLU A 32 -8.17 8.90 -5.17
N ALA A 33 -6.90 9.28 -5.02
CA ALA A 33 -6.36 9.75 -3.76
C ALA A 33 -7.05 11.04 -3.30
N ARG A 34 -7.22 12.02 -4.20
CA ARG A 34 -7.92 13.27 -3.93
C ARG A 34 -9.36 13.05 -3.50
N SER A 35 -10.09 12.20 -4.21
CA SER A 35 -11.52 11.94 -3.91
C SER A 35 -11.72 11.09 -2.65
N SER A 36 -10.78 10.21 -2.31
CA SER A 36 -10.89 9.31 -1.16
C SER A 36 -10.30 9.88 0.14
N PHE A 37 -9.23 10.66 0.03
CA PHE A 37 -8.39 11.07 1.17
C PHE A 37 -8.13 12.58 1.23
N GLY A 38 -8.59 13.36 0.24
CA GLY A 38 -8.35 14.81 0.18
C GLY A 38 -6.91 15.21 -0.11
N ASP A 39 -6.06 14.24 -0.47
CA ASP A 39 -4.64 14.42 -0.78
C ASP A 39 -4.35 13.75 -2.13
N ASP A 40 -3.80 14.49 -3.08
CA ASP A 40 -3.52 14.03 -4.44
C ASP A 40 -2.09 13.53 -4.63
N ARG A 41 -1.26 13.54 -3.58
CA ARG A 41 0.14 13.10 -3.69
C ARG A 41 0.22 11.59 -3.91
N VAL A 42 1.11 11.20 -4.81
CA VAL A 42 1.42 9.79 -5.15
C VAL A 42 2.93 9.57 -5.16
N PHE A 43 3.35 8.34 -4.96
CA PHE A 43 4.73 7.90 -5.09
C PHE A 43 4.85 6.61 -5.90
N ILE A 44 6.06 6.31 -6.35
CA ILE A 44 6.39 5.10 -7.10
C ILE A 44 7.30 4.23 -6.26
N GLU A 45 6.98 2.95 -6.19
CA GLU A 45 7.84 1.92 -5.62
C GLU A 45 8.03 0.76 -6.59
N LYS A 46 9.09 -0.02 -6.36
CA LYS A 46 9.32 -1.26 -7.12
C LYS A 46 8.21 -2.26 -6.80
N PHE A 47 7.56 -2.76 -7.85
CA PHE A 47 6.59 -3.85 -7.70
C PHE A 47 7.32 -5.18 -7.49
N VAL A 48 6.96 -5.90 -6.43
CA VAL A 48 7.50 -7.23 -6.12
C VAL A 48 6.50 -8.27 -6.61
N GLN A 49 6.95 -9.20 -7.45
CA GLN A 49 6.10 -10.30 -7.93
C GLN A 49 6.01 -11.40 -6.86
N GLN A 50 4.81 -11.95 -6.68
CA GLN A 50 4.52 -12.99 -5.68
C GLN A 50 5.03 -12.64 -4.27
N PRO A 51 4.69 -11.45 -3.72
CA PRO A 51 5.16 -11.05 -2.41
C PRO A 51 4.46 -11.86 -1.32
N ARG A 52 5.17 -12.09 -0.21
CA ARG A 52 4.52 -12.47 1.05
C ARG A 52 4.19 -11.19 1.81
N HIS A 53 2.91 -10.97 2.09
CA HIS A 53 2.51 -9.89 2.99
C HIS A 53 2.70 -10.37 4.43
N ILE A 54 3.58 -9.71 5.17
CA ILE A 54 3.82 -9.97 6.59
C ILE A 54 3.53 -8.68 7.33
N GLU A 55 2.63 -8.75 8.31
CA GLU A 55 2.28 -7.65 9.22
C GLU A 55 2.68 -8.05 10.65
N ILE A 56 3.25 -7.12 11.42
CA ILE A 56 3.69 -7.35 12.80
C ILE A 56 2.89 -6.43 13.72
N GLN A 57 2.21 -7.01 14.70
CA GLN A 57 1.47 -6.25 15.71
C GLN A 57 2.43 -5.74 16.80
N ILE A 58 2.41 -4.44 17.03
CA ILE A 58 3.16 -3.76 18.10
C ILE A 58 2.19 -3.24 19.17
N ILE A 59 2.58 -3.32 20.44
CA ILE A 59 1.91 -2.67 21.58
C ILE A 59 2.96 -1.82 22.30
N ALA A 60 2.64 -0.56 22.55
CA ALA A 60 3.51 0.38 23.25
C ALA A 60 2.73 1.18 24.30
N ASP A 61 3.39 1.57 25.40
CA ASP A 61 2.83 2.44 26.43
C ASP A 61 3.64 3.73 26.64
N ALA A 62 3.09 4.65 27.45
CA ALA A 62 3.71 5.95 27.74
C ALA A 62 4.89 5.88 28.73
N TYR A 63 5.14 4.72 29.34
CA TYR A 63 6.26 4.50 30.26
C TYR A 63 7.50 3.96 29.55
N GLY A 64 7.42 3.81 28.22
CA GLY A 64 8.52 3.36 27.37
C GLY A 64 8.54 1.85 27.12
N ASN A 65 7.51 1.11 27.55
CA ASN A 65 7.42 -0.32 27.23
C ASN A 65 6.93 -0.49 25.79
N VAL A 66 7.62 -1.33 25.02
CA VAL A 66 7.25 -1.70 23.65
C VAL A 66 7.42 -3.21 23.50
N ILE A 67 6.37 -3.89 23.05
CA ILE A 67 6.38 -5.32 22.77
C ILE A 67 5.80 -5.57 21.37
N PHE A 68 6.18 -6.71 20.78
CA PHE A 68 5.53 -7.26 19.59
C PHE A 68 4.85 -8.57 19.95
N LEU A 69 3.72 -8.88 19.33
CA LEU A 69 2.99 -10.13 19.57
C LEU A 69 3.39 -11.18 18.53
N GLU A 70 4.05 -12.25 18.98
CA GLU A 70 4.28 -13.46 18.18
C GLU A 70 3.02 -14.35 18.18
N SER A 71 2.02 -13.99 17.38
CA SER A 71 1.02 -14.93 16.84
C SER A 71 -0.10 -14.18 16.11
N VAL A 72 -0.04 -14.16 14.78
CA VAL A 72 -1.25 -14.05 13.95
C VAL A 72 -0.99 -14.85 12.67
N ASN A 73 -1.97 -15.68 12.29
CA ASN A 73 -1.98 -16.39 11.01
C ASN A 73 -1.44 -15.50 9.89
N VAL A 74 -0.44 -15.99 9.17
CA VAL A 74 0.00 -15.38 7.91
C VAL A 74 -1.20 -15.45 6.97
N LEU A 75 -1.94 -14.36 6.87
CA LEU A 75 -2.97 -14.21 5.86
C LEU A 75 -2.24 -14.08 4.53
N PHE A 76 -2.17 -15.20 3.80
CA PHE A 76 -1.88 -15.15 2.37
C PHE A 76 -3.03 -14.39 1.71
N LYS A 77 -2.90 -13.07 1.60
CA LYS A 77 -3.63 -12.36 0.56
C LYS A 77 -2.92 -12.74 -0.74
N GLU A 78 -3.48 -13.70 -1.46
CA GLU A 78 -3.24 -13.74 -2.89
C GLU A 78 -3.75 -12.38 -3.43
N ASP A 79 -2.82 -11.50 -3.78
CA ASP A 79 -3.10 -10.47 -4.77
C ASP A 79 -3.36 -11.21 -6.08
N THR A 80 -4.53 -11.85 -6.19
CA THR A 80 -5.02 -12.38 -7.46
C THR A 80 -5.15 -11.18 -8.37
N LYS A 81 -4.21 -11.06 -9.32
CA LYS A 81 -4.41 -10.28 -10.53
C LYS A 81 -5.82 -10.58 -11.04
N LYS A 82 -6.73 -9.63 -10.90
CA LYS A 82 -7.85 -9.48 -11.83
C LYS A 82 -7.44 -8.45 -12.86
#